data_AF-A0A963AR94-F1
#
_entry.id   AF-A0A963AR94-F1
#
_cell.length_a   1.000
_cell.length_b   1.000
_cell.length_c   1.000
_cell.angle_alpha   90.00
_cell.angle_beta   90.00
_cell.angle_gamma   90.00
#
_symmetry.space_group_name_H-M   'P 1'
#
loop_
_entity.id
_entity.type
_entity.pdbx_description
1 polymer ?
#
loop_
_entity_poly.entity_id
_entity_poly.type
_entity_poly.pdbx_seq_one_letter_code
_entity_poly.pdbx_strand_id
1 'polypeptide(L)'
;TLWALLALLNGRQSLAQYALLGLLFGLGVLAKYNFALLVLVATVSLATLQPRLVWRPAALLTLLICGATLAPFLLWFIDNAALAGSDAHRLETGLASYWGGVLSGLGSLAISYAAFCALLLLALLVSFRPWRQPVFSPVAGSRPAAVKFLRRMLWITPLLLILIVFLNGGVAYRDRYLLPLLFYIPVVALLLLPEPLFVRGLRSYRRWLLTAMILIPLGLLARAHLVPLTGKPMKQTYPGQALAQILIRDSGIGDAGAPALVIANRSFVGGNLKPHMGDAFVSSAQIHFPLWEMMGVRTLPVLLVWEPHPSGREYEKVKAYLEQQLGPGMQPLSEIGEATAHHRNAAGPKEVLAWQLWGDPVTVAK
;
A
#
# COMPACT_ATOMS: atom_id res chain seq x y z
N THR A 1 -13.71 -14.64 0.75
CA THR A 1 -14.48 -14.19 -0.43
C THR A 1 -14.47 -15.18 -1.59
N LEU A 2 -13.32 -15.62 -2.11
CA LEU A 2 -13.28 -16.55 -3.24
C LEU A 2 -14.02 -17.87 -2.97
N TRP A 3 -13.82 -18.45 -1.80
CA TRP A 3 -14.56 -19.65 -1.38
C TRP A 3 -16.08 -19.45 -1.43
N ALA A 4 -16.60 -18.32 -0.95
CA ALA A 4 -18.04 -18.02 -0.96
C ALA A 4 -18.60 -17.90 -2.39
N LEU A 5 -17.83 -17.31 -3.32
CA LEU A 5 -18.18 -17.27 -4.75
C LEU A 5 -18.25 -18.67 -5.36
N LEU A 6 -17.27 -19.52 -5.04
CA LEU A 6 -17.25 -20.92 -5.53
C LEU A 6 -18.37 -21.76 -4.91
N ALA A 7 -18.69 -21.52 -3.63
CA ALA A 7 -19.79 -22.17 -2.93
C ALA A 7 -21.15 -21.76 -3.52
N LEU A 8 -21.32 -20.48 -3.88
CA LEU A 8 -22.52 -19.98 -4.55
C LEU A 8 -22.69 -20.58 -5.97
N LEU A 9 -21.58 -20.76 -6.70
CA LEU A 9 -21.56 -21.35 -8.04
C LEU A 9 -21.89 -22.84 -8.06
N ASN A 10 -21.42 -23.60 -7.07
CA ASN A 10 -21.50 -25.06 -7.05
C ASN A 10 -22.59 -25.62 -6.11
N GLY A 11 -23.11 -24.81 -5.18
CA GLY A 11 -23.98 -25.26 -4.09
C GLY A 11 -25.43 -24.74 -4.15
N ARG A 12 -26.16 -24.95 -3.05
CA ARG A 12 -27.54 -24.45 -2.89
C ARG A 12 -27.52 -22.93 -2.71
N GLN A 13 -28.07 -22.23 -3.69
CA GLN A 13 -28.13 -20.77 -3.80
C GLN A 13 -29.09 -20.15 -2.77
N SER A 14 -28.70 -20.19 -1.49
CA SER A 14 -29.49 -19.74 -0.34
C SER A 14 -29.26 -18.26 -0.03
N LEU A 15 -30.24 -17.63 0.63
CA LEU A 15 -30.13 -16.24 1.07
C LEU A 15 -28.91 -16.00 1.97
N ALA A 16 -28.56 -16.97 2.83
CA ALA A 16 -27.39 -16.90 3.70
C ALA A 16 -26.07 -16.78 2.91
N GLN A 17 -25.94 -17.44 1.76
CA GLN A 17 -24.74 -17.33 0.91
C GLN A 17 -24.62 -15.96 0.27
N TYR A 18 -25.73 -15.40 -0.23
CA TYR A 18 -25.75 -14.03 -0.76
C TYR A 18 -25.45 -13.00 0.33
N ALA A 19 -25.98 -13.20 1.53
CA ALA A 19 -25.69 -12.34 2.68
C ALA A 19 -24.21 -12.37 3.07
N LEU A 20 -23.65 -13.57 3.23
CA LEU A 20 -22.23 -13.77 3.52
C LEU A 20 -21.33 -13.15 2.44
N LEU A 21 -21.71 -13.27 1.16
CA LEU A 21 -20.96 -12.66 0.07
C LEU A 21 -20.94 -11.13 0.20
N GLY A 22 -22.08 -10.52 0.54
CA GLY A 22 -22.20 -9.07 0.74
C GLY A 22 -21.30 -8.58 1.87
N LEU A 23 -21.34 -9.29 3.01
CA LEU A 23 -20.48 -9.00 4.15
C LEU A 23 -18.99 -9.11 3.79
N LEU A 24 -18.59 -10.18 3.11
CA LEU A 24 -17.20 -10.40 2.70
C LEU A 24 -16.71 -9.40 1.63
N PHE A 25 -17.61 -8.88 0.79
CA PHE A 25 -17.30 -7.79 -0.13
C PHE A 25 -17.09 -6.49 0.63
N GLY A 26 -18.02 -6.10 1.51
CA GLY A 26 -17.92 -4.89 2.32
C GLY A 26 -16.67 -4.87 3.20
N LEU A 27 -16.44 -5.93 3.99
CA LEU A 27 -15.25 -6.06 4.82
C LEU A 27 -13.95 -6.07 4.00
N GLY A 28 -13.95 -6.70 2.83
CA GLY A 28 -12.78 -6.71 1.96
C GLY A 28 -12.43 -5.32 1.44
N VAL A 29 -13.43 -4.53 1.04
CA VAL A 29 -13.24 -3.14 0.60
C VAL A 29 -12.76 -2.24 1.73
N LEU A 30 -13.34 -2.37 2.94
CA LEU A 30 -12.86 -1.66 4.13
C LEU A 30 -11.42 -2.02 4.49
N ALA A 31 -11.04 -3.28 4.38
CA ALA A 31 -9.68 -3.73 4.66
C ALA A 31 -8.66 -3.16 3.65
N LYS A 32 -9.06 -3.04 2.37
CA LYS A 32 -8.22 -2.46 1.32
C LYS A 32 -9.06 -2.03 0.13
N TYR A 33 -8.97 -0.76 -0.27
CA TYR A 33 -9.72 -0.21 -1.41
C TYR A 33 -9.53 -0.99 -2.73
N ASN A 34 -8.33 -1.51 -3.00
CA ASN A 34 -8.06 -2.34 -4.18
C ASN A 34 -8.88 -3.64 -4.23
N PHE A 35 -9.47 -4.06 -3.11
CA PHE A 35 -10.39 -5.18 -3.07
C PHE A 35 -11.68 -4.90 -3.84
N ALA A 36 -12.08 -3.63 -3.99
CA ALA A 36 -13.21 -3.24 -4.83
C ALA A 36 -13.02 -3.71 -6.28
N LEU A 37 -11.79 -3.67 -6.79
CA LEU A 37 -11.46 -4.22 -8.11
C LEU A 37 -11.69 -5.73 -8.18
N LEU A 38 -11.33 -6.47 -7.13
CA LEU A 38 -11.61 -7.91 -7.07
C LEU A 38 -13.12 -8.20 -7.07
N VAL A 39 -13.89 -7.43 -6.29
CA VAL A 39 -15.36 -7.52 -6.27
C VAL A 39 -15.93 -7.26 -7.65
N LEU A 40 -15.45 -6.23 -8.35
CA LEU A 40 -15.88 -5.89 -9.70
C LEU A 40 -15.52 -7.01 -10.70
N VAL A 41 -14.27 -7.46 -10.72
CA VAL A 41 -13.81 -8.58 -11.58
C VAL A 41 -14.65 -9.83 -11.33
N ALA A 42 -14.88 -10.18 -10.06
CA ALA A 42 -15.68 -11.35 -9.69
C ALA A 42 -17.14 -11.22 -10.15
N THR A 43 -17.74 -10.05 -9.96
CA THR A 43 -19.13 -9.78 -10.35
C THR A 43 -19.31 -9.81 -11.86
N VAL A 44 -18.42 -9.16 -12.63
CA VAL A 44 -18.43 -9.21 -14.11
C VAL A 44 -18.19 -10.64 -14.62
N SER A 45 -17.24 -11.36 -14.00
CA SER A 45 -16.99 -12.77 -14.35
C SER A 45 -18.22 -13.65 -14.10
N LEU A 46 -18.93 -13.42 -13.00
CA LEU A 46 -20.13 -14.15 -12.63
C LEU A 46 -21.31 -13.78 -13.54
N ALA A 47 -21.54 -12.49 -13.80
CA ALA A 47 -22.60 -11.98 -14.65
C ALA A 47 -22.49 -12.51 -16.08
N THR A 48 -21.26 -12.60 -16.60
CA THR A 48 -21.04 -13.10 -17.96
C THR A 48 -21.09 -14.63 -18.06
N LEU A 49 -20.86 -15.37 -16.97
CA LEU A 49 -20.87 -16.85 -16.96
C LEU A 49 -22.23 -17.43 -16.58
N GLN A 50 -22.85 -16.87 -15.54
CA GLN A 50 -24.13 -17.29 -14.98
C GLN A 50 -24.95 -16.04 -14.59
N PRO A 51 -25.47 -15.28 -15.57
CA PRO A 51 -26.19 -14.02 -15.32
C PRO A 51 -27.35 -14.19 -14.33
N ARG A 52 -28.02 -15.35 -14.35
CA ARG A 52 -29.12 -15.68 -13.43
C ARG A 52 -28.74 -15.53 -11.95
N LEU A 53 -27.48 -15.77 -11.56
CA LEU A 53 -27.05 -15.62 -10.17
C LEU A 53 -26.97 -14.16 -9.73
N VAL A 54 -26.65 -13.26 -10.66
CA VAL A 54 -26.47 -11.82 -10.40
C VAL A 54 -27.80 -11.08 -10.49
N TRP A 55 -28.68 -11.49 -11.39
CA TRP A 55 -30.00 -10.87 -11.58
C TRP A 55 -31.10 -11.45 -10.70
N ARG A 56 -30.76 -12.37 -9.80
CA ARG A 56 -31.72 -12.92 -8.83
C ARG A 56 -32.05 -11.88 -7.76
N PRO A 57 -33.30 -11.82 -7.26
CA PRO A 57 -33.66 -10.93 -6.15
C PRO A 57 -32.77 -11.12 -4.91
N ALA A 58 -32.30 -12.34 -4.66
CA ALA A 58 -31.35 -12.64 -3.58
C ALA A 58 -30.01 -11.90 -3.73
N ALA A 59 -29.59 -11.51 -4.94
CA ALA A 59 -28.39 -10.71 -5.16
C ALA A 59 -28.53 -9.28 -4.62
N LEU A 60 -29.77 -8.76 -4.51
CA LEU A 60 -30.02 -7.48 -3.84
C LEU A 60 -29.57 -7.55 -2.38
N LEU A 61 -29.69 -8.71 -1.72
CA LEU A 61 -29.21 -8.89 -0.35
C LEU A 61 -27.68 -8.76 -0.26
N THR A 62 -26.93 -9.27 -1.24
CA THR A 62 -25.48 -9.05 -1.32
C THR A 62 -25.15 -7.56 -1.41
N LEU A 63 -25.86 -6.83 -2.27
CA LEU A 63 -25.66 -5.39 -2.44
C LEU A 63 -26.01 -4.62 -1.16
N LEU A 64 -27.15 -4.91 -0.55
CA LEU A 64 -27.62 -4.25 0.68
C LEU A 64 -26.66 -4.48 1.85
N ILE A 65 -26.21 -5.71 2.08
CA ILE A 65 -25.28 -5.99 3.18
C ILE A 65 -23.90 -5.40 2.91
N CYS A 66 -23.41 -5.45 1.66
CA CYS A 66 -22.16 -4.78 1.28
C CYS A 66 -22.26 -3.26 1.53
N GLY A 67 -23.35 -2.64 1.09
CA GLY A 67 -23.64 -1.23 1.29
C GLY A 67 -23.75 -0.87 2.77
N ALA A 68 -24.49 -1.63 3.57
CA ALA A 68 -24.62 -1.42 5.02
C ALA A 68 -23.26 -1.56 5.73
N THR A 69 -22.42 -2.49 5.31
CA THR A 69 -21.06 -2.66 5.86
C THR A 69 -20.17 -1.46 5.51
N LEU A 70 -20.31 -0.90 4.31
CA LEU A 70 -19.55 0.26 3.84
C LEU A 70 -20.13 1.60 4.30
N ALA A 71 -21.40 1.64 4.68
CA ALA A 71 -22.13 2.85 5.05
C ALA A 71 -21.40 3.76 6.05
N PRO A 72 -20.87 3.28 7.20
CA PRO A 72 -20.20 4.17 8.15
C PRO A 72 -18.97 4.86 7.52
N PHE A 73 -18.23 4.15 6.67
CA PHE A 73 -17.08 4.72 5.96
C PHE A 73 -17.51 5.68 4.86
N LEU A 74 -18.55 5.35 4.08
CA LEU A 74 -19.03 6.20 3.01
C LEU A 74 -19.63 7.51 3.53
N LEU A 75 -20.37 7.46 4.64
CA LEU A 75 -20.89 8.66 5.30
C LEU A 75 -19.75 9.57 5.76
N TRP A 76 -18.76 9.00 6.46
CA TRP A 76 -17.56 9.75 6.85
C TRP A 76 -16.80 10.33 5.64
N PHE A 77 -16.68 9.55 4.55
CA PHE A 77 -15.98 9.97 3.34
C PHE A 77 -16.65 11.16 2.65
N ILE A 78 -17.99 11.20 2.61
CA ILE A 78 -18.74 12.33 2.05
C ILE A 78 -18.45 13.61 2.84
N ASP A 79 -18.47 13.51 4.17
CA ASP A 79 -18.21 14.65 5.05
C ASP A 79 -16.73 15.11 5.01
N ASN A 80 -15.82 14.22 4.61
CA ASN A 80 -14.36 14.46 4.62
C ASN A 80 -13.75 14.35 3.21
N ALA A 81 -14.53 14.57 2.15
CA ALA A 81 -14.10 14.36 0.77
C ALA A 81 -12.90 15.24 0.38
N ALA A 82 -12.80 16.45 0.93
CA ALA A 82 -11.67 17.35 0.73
C ALA A 82 -10.36 16.78 1.30
N LEU A 83 -10.42 16.09 2.45
CA LEU A 83 -9.27 15.41 3.07
C LEU A 83 -8.91 14.14 2.29
N ALA A 84 -9.89 13.43 1.74
CA ALA A 84 -9.65 12.24 0.92
C ALA A 84 -9.13 12.57 -0.49
N GLY A 85 -9.49 13.75 -1.02
CA GLY A 85 -9.11 14.26 -2.34
C GLY A 85 -7.78 15.01 -2.38
N SER A 86 -7.10 15.25 -1.25
CA SER A 86 -5.83 16.00 -1.23
C SER A 86 -4.70 15.31 -2.02
N ASP A 87 -4.78 13.99 -2.19
CA ASP A 87 -3.87 13.21 -3.05
C ASP A 87 -4.27 13.24 -4.55
N ALA A 88 -5.46 13.74 -4.89
CA ALA A 88 -6.00 13.78 -6.25
C ALA A 88 -5.30 14.80 -7.16
N HIS A 89 -4.58 15.79 -6.60
CA HIS A 89 -3.72 16.69 -7.38
C HIS A 89 -2.60 15.95 -8.14
N ARG A 90 -2.32 14.67 -7.80
CA ARG A 90 -1.43 13.82 -8.61
C ARG A 90 -2.03 13.35 -9.94
N LEU A 91 -3.32 13.59 -10.19
CA LEU A 91 -4.04 13.21 -11.40
C LEU A 91 -4.12 14.36 -12.43
N GLU A 92 -3.65 15.57 -12.09
CA GLU A 92 -3.59 16.71 -13.03
C GLU A 92 -2.35 16.61 -13.94
N THR A 93 -2.28 15.56 -14.75
CA THR A 93 -1.36 15.53 -15.90
C THR A 93 -2.11 16.03 -17.13
N GLY A 94 -1.74 17.22 -17.62
CA GLY A 94 -2.35 17.81 -18.82
C GLY A 94 -2.28 16.90 -20.05
N LEU A 95 -3.24 17.07 -20.97
CA LEU A 95 -3.46 16.24 -22.17
C LEU A 95 -2.21 16.02 -23.04
N ALA A 96 -1.27 16.97 -23.08
CA ALA A 96 -0.01 16.84 -23.83
C ALA A 96 0.89 15.70 -23.33
N SER A 97 0.67 15.21 -22.10
CA SER A 97 1.42 14.12 -21.48
C SER A 97 0.61 12.82 -21.31
N TYR A 98 -0.68 12.81 -21.68
CA TYR A 98 -1.58 11.69 -21.41
C TYR A 98 -1.09 10.37 -22.02
N TRP A 99 -0.72 10.37 -23.31
CA TRP A 99 -0.23 9.15 -23.97
C TRP A 99 1.10 8.66 -23.40
N GLY A 100 1.98 9.57 -22.99
CA GLY A 100 3.22 9.23 -22.29
C GLY A 100 2.95 8.60 -20.93
N GLY A 101 1.99 9.15 -20.19
CA GLY A 101 1.46 8.57 -18.96
C GLY A 101 0.91 7.18 -19.19
N VAL A 102 -0.02 7.00 -20.13
CA VAL A 102 -0.64 5.70 -20.44
C VAL A 102 0.41 4.65 -20.80
N LEU A 103 1.38 4.98 -21.66
CA LEU A 103 2.44 4.05 -22.05
C LEU A 103 3.31 3.65 -20.84
N SER A 104 3.68 4.62 -20.02
CA SER A 104 4.40 4.38 -18.76
C SER A 104 3.58 3.50 -17.79
N GLY A 105 2.28 3.78 -17.66
CA GLY A 105 1.35 3.01 -16.84
C GLY A 105 1.19 1.57 -17.32
N LEU A 106 1.07 1.35 -18.64
CA LEU A 106 1.01 0.02 -19.25
C LEU A 106 2.34 -0.74 -19.05
N GLY A 107 3.48 -0.07 -19.24
CA GLY A 107 4.80 -0.65 -18.99
C GLY A 107 4.98 -1.06 -17.54
N SER A 108 4.63 -0.17 -16.60
CA SER A 108 4.61 -0.44 -15.16
C SER A 108 3.68 -1.61 -14.83
N LEU A 109 2.47 -1.66 -15.40
CA LEU A 109 1.52 -2.74 -15.18
C LEU A 109 2.08 -4.09 -15.67
N ALA A 110 2.67 -4.12 -16.87
CA ALA A 110 3.26 -5.33 -17.45
C ALA A 110 4.43 -5.83 -16.59
N ILE A 111 5.34 -4.95 -16.19
CA ILE A 111 6.47 -5.29 -15.31
C ILE A 111 5.96 -5.81 -13.96
N SER A 112 4.99 -5.13 -13.35
CA SER A 112 4.42 -5.53 -12.05
C SER A 112 3.73 -6.90 -12.13
N TYR A 113 2.97 -7.14 -13.21
CA TYR A 113 2.28 -8.40 -13.45
C TYR A 113 3.27 -9.54 -13.69
N ALA A 114 4.31 -9.30 -14.50
CA ALA A 114 5.38 -10.25 -14.77
C ALA A 114 6.17 -10.55 -13.49
N ALA A 115 6.57 -9.54 -12.71
CA ALA A 115 7.27 -9.71 -11.45
C ALA A 115 6.45 -10.52 -10.44
N PHE A 116 5.14 -10.27 -10.36
CA PHE A 116 4.24 -11.06 -9.50
C PHE A 116 4.18 -12.53 -9.93
N CYS A 117 4.04 -12.79 -11.24
CA CYS A 117 3.88 -14.14 -11.75
C CYS A 117 5.20 -14.89 -11.93
N ALA A 118 6.35 -14.21 -12.02
CA ALA A 118 7.62 -14.79 -12.45
C ALA A 118 8.04 -16.00 -11.60
N LEU A 119 8.03 -15.86 -10.28
CA LEU A 119 8.45 -16.94 -9.38
C LEU A 119 7.48 -18.12 -9.41
N LEU A 120 6.17 -17.84 -9.50
CA LEU A 120 5.15 -18.87 -9.66
C LEU A 120 5.35 -19.63 -10.97
N LEU A 121 5.49 -18.91 -12.08
CA LEU A 121 5.69 -19.50 -13.41
C LEU A 121 6.97 -20.32 -13.44
N LEU A 122 8.06 -19.84 -12.84
CA LEU A 122 9.31 -20.59 -12.72
C LEU A 122 9.11 -21.90 -11.92
N ALA A 123 8.42 -21.82 -10.77
CA ALA A 123 8.12 -22.99 -9.96
C ALA A 123 7.26 -24.01 -10.72
N LEU A 124 6.23 -23.54 -11.44
CA LEU A 124 5.38 -24.39 -12.28
C LEU A 124 6.19 -25.04 -13.43
N LEU A 125 7.00 -24.24 -14.11
CA LEU A 125 7.80 -24.66 -15.26
C LEU A 125 8.82 -25.74 -14.88
N VAL A 126 9.57 -25.52 -13.79
CA VAL A 126 10.57 -26.48 -13.29
C VAL A 126 9.92 -27.75 -12.73
N SER A 127 8.74 -27.62 -12.10
CA SER A 127 8.08 -28.74 -11.42
C SER A 127 7.31 -29.66 -12.36
N PHE A 128 6.57 -29.07 -13.29
CA PHE A 128 5.69 -29.82 -14.19
C PHE A 128 6.34 -30.07 -15.56
N ARG A 129 7.41 -29.34 -15.91
CA ARG A 129 8.15 -29.48 -17.19
C ARG A 129 7.20 -29.56 -18.41
N PRO A 130 6.30 -28.59 -18.55
CA PRO A 130 5.23 -28.62 -19.55
C PRO A 130 5.77 -28.84 -20.97
N TRP A 131 6.93 -28.29 -21.33
CA TRP A 131 7.54 -28.45 -22.66
C TRP A 131 7.84 -29.90 -23.10
N ARG A 132 7.82 -30.89 -22.19
CA ARG A 132 8.09 -32.30 -22.54
C ARG A 132 6.84 -33.06 -22.99
N GLN A 133 5.66 -32.47 -22.90
CA GLN A 133 4.40 -33.07 -23.32
C GLN A 133 3.46 -31.99 -23.88
N PRO A 134 2.51 -32.30 -24.77
CA PRO A 134 1.48 -31.35 -25.17
C PRO A 134 0.59 -31.01 -23.96
N VAL A 135 0.89 -29.89 -23.30
CA VAL A 135 0.21 -29.39 -22.09
C VAL A 135 -1.20 -28.89 -22.36
N PHE A 136 -1.49 -28.60 -23.63
CA PHE A 136 -2.79 -28.19 -24.11
C PHE A 136 -3.47 -29.34 -24.84
N SER A 137 -3.61 -30.49 -24.18
CA SER A 137 -4.71 -31.37 -24.57
C SER A 137 -5.97 -30.72 -23.99
N PRO A 138 -6.93 -30.24 -24.82
CA PRO A 138 -8.22 -29.84 -24.29
C PRO A 138 -8.82 -31.10 -23.70
N VAL A 139 -8.75 -31.24 -22.37
CA VAL A 139 -9.52 -32.27 -21.66
C VAL A 139 -10.96 -32.04 -22.07
N ALA A 140 -11.42 -32.85 -23.01
CA ALA A 140 -12.73 -32.82 -23.62
C ALA A 140 -13.71 -33.39 -22.60
N GLY A 141 -14.00 -32.58 -21.59
CA GLY A 141 -14.94 -32.87 -20.53
C GLY A 141 -15.52 -31.55 -20.03
N SER A 142 -16.77 -31.57 -19.60
CA SER A 142 -17.44 -30.40 -19.01
C SER A 142 -16.68 -29.91 -17.78
N ARG A 143 -15.77 -28.95 -17.96
CA ARG A 143 -15.04 -28.36 -16.84
C ARG A 143 -16.02 -27.76 -15.82
N PRO A 144 -15.81 -27.94 -14.50
CA PRO A 144 -16.67 -27.38 -13.48
C PRO A 144 -16.87 -25.87 -13.67
N ALA A 145 -18.06 -25.35 -13.33
CA ALA A 145 -18.39 -23.93 -13.43
C ALA A 145 -17.34 -23.04 -12.73
N ALA A 146 -16.82 -23.52 -11.60
CA ALA A 146 -15.70 -22.92 -10.87
C ALA A 146 -14.46 -22.65 -11.74
N VAL A 147 -14.03 -23.61 -12.56
CA VAL A 147 -12.84 -23.44 -13.41
C VAL A 147 -13.10 -22.41 -14.50
N LYS A 148 -14.30 -22.43 -15.10
CA LYS A 148 -14.70 -21.43 -16.11
C LYS A 148 -14.76 -20.03 -15.51
N PHE A 149 -15.26 -19.91 -14.28
CA PHE A 149 -15.33 -18.66 -13.53
C PHE A 149 -13.93 -18.08 -13.27
N LEU A 150 -13.03 -18.88 -12.67
CA LEU A 150 -11.68 -18.43 -12.36
C LEU A 150 -10.89 -18.07 -13.63
N ARG A 151 -11.08 -18.82 -14.73
CA ARG A 151 -10.47 -18.49 -16.03
C ARG A 151 -10.99 -17.18 -16.61
N ARG A 152 -12.27 -16.84 -16.39
CA ARG A 152 -12.82 -15.53 -16.80
C ARG A 152 -12.23 -14.40 -15.96
N MET A 153 -12.13 -14.59 -14.64
CA MET A 153 -11.46 -13.61 -13.78
C MET A 153 -10.03 -13.32 -14.25
N LEU A 154 -9.29 -14.36 -14.65
CA LEU A 154 -7.91 -14.23 -15.13
C LEU A 154 -7.76 -13.28 -16.33
N TRP A 155 -8.70 -13.28 -17.28
CA TRP A 155 -8.64 -12.40 -18.46
C TRP A 155 -9.35 -11.06 -18.24
N ILE A 156 -10.42 -11.02 -17.43
CA ILE A 156 -11.11 -9.77 -17.09
C ILE A 156 -10.22 -8.86 -16.23
N THR A 157 -9.38 -9.43 -15.35
CA THR A 157 -8.46 -8.68 -14.50
C THR A 157 -7.51 -7.76 -15.29
N PRO A 158 -6.68 -8.26 -16.22
CA PRO A 158 -5.79 -7.40 -17.00
C PRO A 158 -6.58 -6.42 -17.89
N LEU A 159 -7.72 -6.82 -18.45
CA LEU A 159 -8.56 -5.91 -19.25
C LEU A 159 -9.07 -4.72 -18.42
N LEU A 160 -9.56 -4.98 -17.21
CA LEU A 160 -10.02 -3.94 -16.29
C LEU A 160 -8.86 -3.04 -15.86
N LEU A 161 -7.69 -3.61 -15.54
CA LEU A 161 -6.51 -2.83 -15.16
C LEU A 161 -6.03 -1.93 -16.29
N ILE A 162 -6.01 -2.44 -17.53
CA ILE A 162 -5.71 -1.66 -18.73
C ILE A 162 -6.74 -0.52 -18.88
N LEU A 163 -8.04 -0.81 -18.74
CA LEU A 163 -9.08 0.22 -18.80
C LEU A 163 -8.85 1.33 -17.75
N ILE A 164 -8.49 0.97 -16.52
CA ILE A 164 -8.20 1.95 -15.45
C ILE A 164 -6.95 2.78 -15.78
N VAL A 165 -5.92 2.20 -16.40
CA VAL A 165 -4.74 2.96 -16.88
C VAL A 165 -5.18 4.05 -17.86
N PHE A 166 -6.05 3.72 -18.83
CA PHE A 166 -6.59 4.69 -19.76
C PHE A 166 -7.42 5.76 -19.04
N LEU A 167 -8.39 5.36 -18.20
CA LEU A 167 -9.27 6.31 -17.52
C LEU A 167 -8.52 7.29 -16.60
N ASN A 168 -7.40 6.88 -16.00
CA ASN A 168 -6.62 7.70 -15.07
C ASN A 168 -5.41 8.40 -15.72
N GLY A 169 -5.22 8.33 -17.05
CA GLY A 169 -4.09 8.97 -17.72
C GLY A 169 -2.71 8.41 -17.37
N GLY A 170 -2.64 7.18 -16.83
CA GLY A 170 -1.38 6.45 -16.71
C GLY A 170 -0.59 6.61 -15.41
N VAL A 171 -1.27 6.72 -14.27
CA VAL A 171 -0.60 6.63 -12.96
C VAL A 171 0.13 5.29 -12.81
N ALA A 172 1.42 5.35 -12.46
CA ALA A 172 2.24 4.16 -12.24
C ALA A 172 1.67 3.28 -11.12
N TYR A 173 1.50 1.99 -11.42
CA TYR A 173 1.00 1.02 -10.45
C TYR A 173 2.14 0.57 -9.54
N ARG A 174 1.84 0.41 -8.24
CA ARG A 174 2.73 -0.27 -7.30
C ARG A 174 2.32 -1.73 -7.21
N ASP A 175 3.29 -2.65 -7.22
CA ASP A 175 3.10 -4.11 -7.17
C ASP A 175 2.07 -4.57 -6.14
N ARG A 176 2.02 -3.89 -4.99
CA ARG A 176 1.12 -4.20 -3.87
C ARG A 176 -0.38 -4.01 -4.16
N TYR A 177 -0.73 -3.32 -5.25
CA TYR A 177 -2.11 -3.10 -5.67
C TYR A 177 -2.68 -4.32 -6.41
N LEU A 178 -1.81 -5.13 -7.03
CA LEU A 178 -2.21 -6.32 -7.79
C LEU A 178 -2.43 -7.54 -6.90
N LEU A 179 -1.93 -7.55 -5.66
CA LEU A 179 -2.04 -8.67 -4.71
C LEU A 179 -3.47 -9.25 -4.58
N PRO A 180 -4.52 -8.45 -4.31
CA PRO A 180 -5.89 -8.96 -4.20
C PRO A 180 -6.45 -9.47 -5.53
N LEU A 181 -5.86 -9.10 -6.67
CA LEU A 181 -6.33 -9.46 -8.00
C LEU A 181 -5.61 -10.68 -8.58
N LEU A 182 -4.40 -11.00 -8.12
CA LEU A 182 -3.57 -12.04 -8.71
C LEU A 182 -3.38 -13.27 -7.80
N PHE A 183 -3.87 -13.23 -6.55
CA PHE A 183 -3.69 -14.34 -5.60
C PHE A 183 -4.30 -15.68 -6.06
N TYR A 184 -5.29 -15.66 -6.96
CA TYR A 184 -5.95 -16.87 -7.46
C TYR A 184 -5.26 -17.47 -8.70
N ILE A 185 -4.24 -16.80 -9.28
CA ILE A 185 -3.49 -17.31 -10.43
C ILE A 185 -2.85 -18.68 -10.18
N PRO A 186 -2.19 -18.96 -9.03
CA PRO A 186 -1.66 -20.29 -8.74
C PRO A 186 -2.73 -21.38 -8.82
N VAL A 187 -3.92 -21.10 -8.29
CA VAL A 187 -5.05 -22.04 -8.30
C VAL A 187 -5.50 -22.31 -9.73
N VAL A 188 -5.65 -21.26 -10.54
CA VAL A 188 -6.03 -21.41 -11.96
C VAL A 188 -4.97 -22.20 -12.73
N ALA A 189 -3.70 -21.86 -12.56
CA ALA A 189 -2.62 -22.52 -13.28
C ALA A 189 -2.58 -24.02 -12.98
N LEU A 190 -2.76 -24.43 -11.72
CA LEU A 190 -2.83 -25.84 -11.33
C LEU A 190 -4.08 -26.54 -11.89
N LEU A 191 -5.24 -25.88 -11.89
CA LEU A 191 -6.48 -26.41 -12.46
C LEU A 191 -6.45 -26.58 -13.98
N LEU A 192 -5.52 -25.92 -14.67
CA LEU A 192 -5.32 -26.07 -16.11
C LEU A 192 -4.37 -27.23 -16.46
N LEU A 193 -3.66 -27.81 -15.49
CA LEU A 193 -2.75 -28.92 -15.74
C LEU A 193 -3.54 -30.23 -15.95
N PRO A 194 -3.13 -31.08 -16.91
CA PRO A 194 -3.62 -32.45 -16.99
C PRO A 194 -3.32 -33.22 -15.70
N GLU A 195 -4.26 -34.04 -15.25
CA GLU A 195 -4.11 -34.87 -14.05
C GLU A 195 -2.80 -35.68 -13.99
N PRO A 196 -2.36 -36.40 -15.04
CA PRO A 196 -1.11 -37.17 -14.97
C PRO A 196 0.12 -36.27 -14.79
N LEU A 197 0.08 -35.05 -15.33
CA LEU A 197 1.16 -34.07 -15.16
C LEU A 197 1.14 -33.51 -13.73
N PHE A 198 -0.05 -33.21 -13.21
CA PHE A 198 -0.26 -32.71 -11.86
C PHE A 198 0.32 -33.67 -10.82
N VAL A 199 -0.05 -34.96 -10.86
CA VAL A 199 0.40 -35.96 -9.89
C VAL A 199 1.93 -36.12 -9.90
N ARG A 200 2.55 -36.13 -11.08
CA ARG A 200 4.01 -36.25 -11.24
C ARG A 200 4.76 -35.03 -10.71
N GLY A 201 4.28 -33.82 -11.01
CA GLY A 201 4.96 -32.59 -10.66
C GLY A 201 4.68 -32.09 -9.24
N LEU A 202 3.61 -32.55 -8.59
CA LEU A 202 3.15 -32.05 -7.29
C LEU A 202 4.23 -32.10 -6.20
N ARG A 203 4.98 -33.21 -6.10
CA ARG A 203 6.06 -33.34 -5.12
C ARG A 203 7.17 -32.32 -5.37
N SER A 204 7.51 -32.07 -6.63
CA SER A 204 8.50 -31.06 -7.00
C SER A 204 8.01 -29.65 -6.72
N TYR A 205 6.76 -29.36 -7.09
CA TYR A 205 6.11 -28.07 -6.85
C TYR A 205 6.03 -27.73 -5.37
N ARG A 206 5.60 -28.68 -4.53
CA ARG A 206 5.57 -28.53 -3.08
C ARG A 206 6.96 -28.22 -2.51
N ARG A 207 8.02 -28.90 -2.98
CA ARG A 207 9.39 -28.61 -2.54
C ARG A 207 9.77 -27.17 -2.86
N TRP A 208 9.59 -26.73 -4.11
CA TRP A 208 9.91 -25.35 -4.50
C TRP A 208 9.11 -24.30 -3.75
N LEU A 209 7.82 -24.55 -3.49
CA LEU A 209 7.00 -23.67 -2.66
C LEU A 209 7.55 -23.57 -1.23
N LEU A 210 7.80 -24.70 -0.57
CA LEU A 210 8.34 -24.71 0.79
C LEU A 210 9.73 -24.06 0.85
N THR A 211 10.60 -24.35 -0.13
CA THR A 211 11.90 -23.71 -0.27
C THR A 211 11.76 -22.20 -0.41
N ALA A 212 10.85 -21.71 -1.27
CA ALA A 212 10.61 -20.27 -1.42
C ALA A 212 10.05 -19.64 -0.14
N MET A 213 9.12 -20.32 0.56
CA MET A 213 8.55 -19.87 1.83
C MET A 213 9.60 -19.72 2.95
N ILE A 214 10.71 -20.46 2.88
CA ILE A 214 11.80 -20.38 3.85
C ILE A 214 12.89 -19.42 3.37
N LEU A 215 13.36 -19.57 2.13
CA LEU A 215 14.49 -18.82 1.59
C LEU A 215 14.16 -17.34 1.37
N ILE A 216 12.93 -16.98 1.00
CA ILE A 216 12.59 -15.56 0.79
C ILE A 216 12.63 -14.79 2.12
N PRO A 217 11.92 -15.20 3.20
CA PRO A 217 12.05 -14.53 4.49
C PRO A 217 13.47 -14.55 5.05
N LEU A 218 14.17 -15.68 4.91
CA LEU A 218 15.57 -15.79 5.36
C LEU A 218 16.48 -14.84 4.59
N GLY A 219 16.30 -14.71 3.28
CA GLY A 219 17.03 -13.76 2.44
C GLY A 219 16.71 -12.30 2.79
N LEU A 220 15.46 -11.98 3.12
CA LEU A 220 15.07 -10.66 3.59
C LEU A 220 15.66 -10.34 4.98
N LEU A 221 15.70 -11.31 5.89
CA LEU A 221 16.33 -11.19 7.20
C LEU A 221 17.85 -11.01 7.06
N ALA A 222 18.49 -11.88 6.27
CA ALA A 222 19.91 -11.78 5.97
C ALA A 222 20.25 -10.43 5.34
N ARG A 223 19.43 -9.95 4.40
CA ARG A 223 19.61 -8.62 3.80
C ARG A 223 19.67 -7.50 4.83
N ALA A 224 18.88 -7.57 5.91
CA ALA A 224 18.93 -6.58 6.98
C ALA A 224 20.27 -6.58 7.74
N HIS A 225 20.96 -7.73 7.80
CA HIS A 225 22.28 -7.87 8.44
C HIS A 225 23.46 -7.71 7.47
N LEU A 226 23.25 -7.94 6.17
CA LEU A 226 24.26 -7.83 5.12
C LEU A 226 24.40 -6.42 4.54
N VAL A 227 23.62 -5.45 5.05
CA VAL A 227 23.71 -4.04 4.64
C VAL A 227 25.15 -3.47 4.71
N PRO A 228 26.01 -3.78 5.70
CA PRO A 228 27.41 -3.31 5.73
C PRO A 228 28.19 -3.66 4.47
N LEU A 229 27.90 -4.82 3.85
CA LEU A 229 28.60 -5.29 2.65
C LEU A 229 28.13 -4.58 1.37
N THR A 230 26.90 -4.05 1.38
CA THR A 230 26.32 -3.40 0.19
C THR A 230 26.56 -1.89 0.14
N GLY A 231 26.98 -1.28 1.25
CA GLY A 231 27.23 0.17 1.36
C GLY A 231 26.02 1.07 1.13
N LYS A 232 24.83 0.51 0.85
CA LYS A 232 23.61 1.27 0.55
C LYS A 232 22.76 1.44 1.80
N PRO A 233 22.38 2.67 2.17
CA PRO A 233 21.48 2.89 3.30
C PRO A 233 20.12 2.23 3.03
N MET A 234 19.59 1.54 4.03
CA MET A 234 18.26 0.93 3.99
C MET A 234 17.40 1.56 5.08
N LYS A 235 16.07 1.55 4.90
CA LYS A 235 15.14 2.08 5.91
C LYS A 235 15.35 1.48 7.30
N GLN A 236 15.82 0.24 7.39
CA GLN A 236 16.09 -0.48 8.63
C GLN A 236 17.37 -0.04 9.34
N THR A 237 18.31 0.60 8.63
CA THR A 237 19.57 1.09 9.21
C THR A 237 19.52 2.58 9.51
N TYR A 238 18.35 3.21 9.37
CA TYR A 238 18.14 4.63 9.62
C TYR A 238 18.53 5.00 11.05
N PRO A 239 19.38 6.03 11.26
CA PRO A 239 19.92 6.34 12.58
C PRO A 239 18.96 7.20 13.43
N GLY A 240 17.68 6.79 13.52
CA GLY A 240 16.63 7.56 14.20
C GLY A 240 16.95 7.88 15.66
N GLN A 241 17.55 6.93 16.39
CA GLN A 241 17.97 7.13 17.78
C GLN A 241 19.05 8.20 17.92
N ALA A 242 20.11 8.12 17.12
CA ALA A 242 21.22 9.07 17.19
C ALA A 242 20.77 10.47 16.77
N LEU A 243 19.95 10.56 15.72
CA LEU A 243 19.37 11.84 15.28
C LEU A 243 18.45 12.44 16.36
N ALA A 244 17.57 11.64 16.97
CA ALA A 244 16.70 12.12 18.05
C ALA A 244 17.49 12.64 19.25
N GLN A 245 18.56 11.95 19.65
CA GLN A 245 19.43 12.38 20.75
C GLN A 245 20.14 13.70 20.45
N ILE A 246 20.66 13.88 19.22
CA ILE A 246 21.27 15.14 18.78
C ILE A 246 20.22 16.25 18.79
N LEU A 247 19.03 15.99 18.24
CA LEU A 247 17.95 16.98 18.21
C LEU A 247 17.52 17.41 19.62
N ILE A 248 17.31 16.47 20.54
CA ILE A 248 16.96 16.77 21.94
C ILE A 248 18.06 17.63 22.60
N ARG A 249 19.31 17.20 22.46
CA ARG A 249 20.47 17.91 23.04
C ARG A 249 20.63 19.33 22.51
N ASP A 250 20.53 19.50 21.19
CA ASP A 250 20.88 20.76 20.54
C ASP A 250 19.71 21.76 20.52
N SER A 251 18.46 21.27 20.51
CA SER A 251 17.27 22.12 20.56
C SER A 251 16.75 22.38 21.97
N GLY A 252 17.21 21.63 22.98
CA GLY A 252 16.73 21.69 24.37
C GLY A 252 15.30 21.15 24.56
N ILE A 253 14.72 20.55 23.52
CA ILE A 253 13.38 19.99 23.55
C ILE A 253 13.40 18.61 24.21
N GLY A 254 12.59 18.45 25.26
CA GLY A 254 12.45 17.20 26.00
C GLY A 254 13.30 17.11 27.27
N ASP A 255 14.13 18.11 27.57
CA ASP A 255 14.71 18.29 28.89
C ASP A 255 13.64 18.74 29.88
N ALA A 256 13.52 18.03 31.01
CA ALA A 256 12.65 18.32 32.15
C ALA A 256 11.22 18.82 31.82
N GLY A 257 10.37 17.94 31.28
CA GLY A 257 8.92 18.03 31.49
C GLY A 257 8.08 18.91 30.54
N ALA A 258 8.64 19.45 29.46
CA ALA A 258 7.86 20.17 28.45
C ALA A 258 7.44 19.26 27.28
N PRO A 259 6.14 19.03 27.03
CA PRO A 259 5.69 18.35 25.81
C PRO A 259 6.02 19.24 24.61
N ALA A 260 6.81 18.76 23.66
CA ALA A 260 7.10 19.50 22.44
C ALA A 260 6.37 18.92 21.24
N LEU A 261 5.99 19.77 20.29
CA LEU A 261 5.50 19.34 18.98
C LEU A 261 6.69 19.26 18.03
N VAL A 262 6.87 18.13 17.39
CA VAL A 262 7.87 17.93 16.34
C VAL A 262 7.15 17.73 15.01
N ILE A 263 7.45 18.55 14.02
CA ILE A 263 6.89 18.45 12.67
C ILE A 263 8.00 18.03 11.72
N ALA A 264 7.89 16.82 11.20
CA ALA A 264 8.82 16.29 10.20
C ALA A 264 8.33 16.56 8.76
N ASN A 265 9.24 16.77 7.81
CA ASN A 265 8.88 16.87 6.38
C ASN A 265 8.22 15.60 5.82
N ARG A 266 8.55 14.43 6.37
CA ARG A 266 8.03 13.13 5.93
C ARG A 266 7.64 12.25 7.10
N SER A 267 6.60 11.44 6.89
CA SER A 267 6.16 10.47 7.91
C SER A 267 7.22 9.41 8.22
N PHE A 268 8.13 9.14 7.29
CA PHE A 268 9.28 8.26 7.54
C PHE A 268 10.23 8.85 8.61
N VAL A 269 10.62 10.12 8.48
CA VAL A 269 11.52 10.77 9.46
C VAL A 269 10.82 10.85 10.81
N GLY A 270 9.60 11.41 10.85
CA GLY A 270 8.82 11.52 12.09
C GLY A 270 8.58 10.17 12.78
N GLY A 271 8.24 9.13 12.01
CA GLY A 271 8.03 7.79 12.54
C GLY A 271 9.29 7.12 13.12
N ASN A 272 10.47 7.46 12.60
CA ASN A 272 11.74 6.96 13.14
C ASN A 272 12.24 7.78 14.35
N LEU A 273 11.83 9.04 14.46
CA LEU A 273 12.18 9.89 15.61
C LEU A 273 11.26 9.62 16.82
N LYS A 274 9.95 9.42 16.61
CA LYS A 274 8.95 9.28 17.70
C LYS A 274 9.33 8.28 18.80
N PRO A 275 9.84 7.06 18.53
CA PRO A 275 10.22 6.12 19.59
C PRO A 275 11.31 6.63 20.53
N HIS A 276 12.05 7.66 20.12
CA HIS A 276 13.21 8.21 20.81
C HIS A 276 12.99 9.64 21.34
N MET A 277 11.80 10.21 21.16
CA MET A 277 11.47 11.59 21.58
C MET A 277 10.51 11.64 22.79
N GLY A 278 10.41 10.56 23.56
CA GLY A 278 9.60 10.51 24.78
C GLY A 278 8.14 10.95 24.54
N ASP A 279 7.67 11.89 25.37
CA ASP A 279 6.31 12.43 25.35
C ASP A 279 6.05 13.47 24.25
N ALA A 280 7.06 13.83 23.46
CA ALA A 280 6.89 14.79 22.36
C ALA A 280 5.87 14.26 21.33
N PHE A 281 4.95 15.12 20.90
CA PHE A 281 4.03 14.78 19.83
C PHE A 281 4.76 14.93 18.49
N VAL A 282 4.78 13.88 17.66
CA VAL A 282 5.47 13.91 16.37
C VAL A 282 4.46 13.81 15.23
N SER A 283 4.39 14.86 14.41
CA SER A 283 3.58 14.94 13.20
C SER A 283 4.44 14.97 11.94
N SER A 284 3.79 14.90 10.78
CA SER A 284 4.46 15.07 9.49
C SER A 284 3.65 15.92 8.53
N ALA A 285 4.33 16.78 7.77
CA ALA A 285 3.72 17.64 6.75
C ALA A 285 3.06 16.86 5.58
N GLN A 286 3.24 15.53 5.52
CA GLN A 286 2.58 14.65 4.54
C GLN A 286 1.16 14.24 4.93
N ILE A 287 0.79 14.37 6.21
CA ILE A 287 -0.50 13.94 6.73
C ILE A 287 -1.19 15.18 7.27
N HIS A 288 -2.35 15.50 6.71
CA HIS A 288 -3.23 16.52 7.27
C HIS A 288 -3.79 15.95 8.57
N PHE A 289 -3.33 16.50 9.68
CA PHE A 289 -3.69 16.07 11.01
C PHE A 289 -4.14 17.32 11.76
N PRO A 290 -5.34 17.33 12.39
CA PRO A 290 -5.89 18.53 13.02
C PRO A 290 -5.15 18.82 14.33
N LEU A 291 -3.91 19.32 14.21
CA LEU A 291 -3.01 19.58 15.34
C LEU A 291 -3.62 20.58 16.33
N TRP A 292 -4.28 21.60 15.80
CA TRP A 292 -5.00 22.62 16.58
C TRP A 292 -6.05 22.02 17.50
N GLU A 293 -6.90 21.12 16.97
CA GLU A 293 -8.01 20.52 17.73
C GLU A 293 -7.51 19.57 18.82
N MET A 294 -6.39 18.89 18.57
CA MET A 294 -5.86 17.88 19.49
C MET A 294 -4.96 18.47 20.59
N MET A 295 -4.19 19.50 20.28
CA MET A 295 -3.26 20.08 21.25
C MET A 295 -3.89 21.21 22.09
N GLY A 296 -5.05 21.74 21.68
CA GLY A 296 -5.65 22.92 22.28
C GLY A 296 -4.75 24.15 22.18
N VAL A 297 -5.09 25.22 22.91
CA VAL A 297 -4.25 26.42 23.02
C VAL A 297 -3.03 26.09 23.88
N ARG A 298 -2.04 25.42 23.30
CA ARG A 298 -0.75 25.14 23.95
C ARG A 298 0.36 25.86 23.21
N THR A 299 0.95 26.81 23.94
CA THR A 299 2.09 27.66 23.60
C THR A 299 3.39 26.87 23.76
N LEU A 300 3.51 25.77 23.01
CA LEU A 300 4.67 24.90 23.08
C LEU A 300 5.67 25.25 22.00
N PRO A 301 6.99 25.19 22.30
CA PRO A 301 7.99 25.27 21.27
C PRO A 301 7.79 24.11 20.27
N VAL A 302 7.85 24.44 18.99
CA VAL A 302 7.67 23.52 17.86
C VAL A 302 9.00 23.29 17.18
N LEU A 303 9.42 22.03 17.07
CA LEU A 303 10.61 21.64 16.34
C LEU A 303 10.23 21.27 14.91
N LEU A 304 10.74 22.04 13.94
CA LEU A 304 10.66 21.65 12.55
C LEU A 304 11.88 20.80 12.21
N VAL A 305 11.67 19.68 11.51
CA VAL A 305 12.74 18.76 11.11
C VAL A 305 12.57 18.36 9.65
N TRP A 306 13.61 18.46 8.84
CA TRP A 306 13.55 18.11 7.42
C TRP A 306 14.85 17.52 6.87
N GLU A 307 14.72 16.73 5.81
CA GLU A 307 15.88 16.33 4.99
C GLU A 307 16.28 17.51 4.11
N PRO A 308 17.53 17.98 4.14
CA PRO A 308 17.98 19.11 3.33
C PRO A 308 17.87 18.78 1.84
N HIS A 309 17.42 19.77 1.06
CA HIS A 309 17.29 19.68 -0.38
C HIS A 309 17.88 20.94 -1.02
N PRO A 310 18.65 20.86 -2.13
CA PRO A 310 19.33 22.02 -2.71
C PRO A 310 18.40 23.20 -3.05
N SER A 311 17.13 22.91 -3.32
CA SER A 311 16.11 23.92 -3.67
C SER A 311 15.37 24.51 -2.46
N GLY A 312 15.71 24.15 -1.22
CA GLY A 312 15.00 24.60 0.00
C GLY A 312 13.57 24.09 0.16
N ARG A 313 13.01 23.39 -0.82
CA ARG A 313 11.58 23.02 -0.90
C ARG A 313 11.05 22.22 0.31
N GLU A 314 11.91 21.46 0.99
CA GLU A 314 11.48 20.62 2.11
C GLU A 314 11.27 21.46 3.38
N TYR A 315 12.06 22.51 3.56
CA TYR A 315 11.84 23.50 4.62
C TYR A 315 10.52 24.26 4.39
N GLU A 316 10.31 24.78 3.18
CA GLU A 316 9.08 25.52 2.85
C GLU A 316 7.81 24.67 3.04
N LYS A 317 7.85 23.37 2.76
CA LYS A 317 6.72 22.47 3.02
C LYS A 317 6.39 22.36 4.50
N VAL A 318 7.41 22.20 5.34
CA VAL A 318 7.22 22.04 6.79
C VAL A 318 6.78 23.36 7.41
N LYS A 319 7.34 24.48 6.96
CA LYS A 319 6.94 25.83 7.35
C LYS A 319 5.50 26.14 6.95
N ALA A 320 5.12 25.91 5.68
CA ALA A 320 3.76 26.13 5.22
C ALA A 320 2.74 25.28 6.01
N TYR A 321 3.11 24.03 6.35
CA TYR A 321 2.28 23.19 7.20
C TYR A 321 2.16 23.74 8.64
N LEU A 322 3.26 24.24 9.23
CA LEU A 322 3.22 24.91 10.53
C LEU A 322 2.26 26.11 10.51
N GLU A 323 2.42 27.00 9.54
CA GLU A 323 1.59 28.22 9.40
C GLU A 323 0.12 27.88 9.15
N GLN A 324 -0.16 26.84 8.38
CA GLN A 324 -1.52 26.36 8.15
C GLN A 324 -2.18 25.82 9.44
N GLN A 325 -1.41 25.16 10.30
CA GLN A 325 -1.95 24.47 11.48
C GLN A 325 -1.97 25.34 12.74
N LEU A 326 -1.00 26.22 12.93
CA LEU A 326 -0.84 27.06 14.13
C LEU A 326 -0.95 28.56 13.85
N GLY A 327 -1.13 28.97 12.57
CA GLY A 327 -1.28 30.36 12.17
C GLY A 327 0.06 31.08 11.89
N PRO A 328 0.01 32.28 11.29
CA PRO A 328 1.20 33.02 10.86
C PRO A 328 1.99 33.71 11.99
N GLY A 329 1.52 33.63 13.25
CA GLY A 329 2.15 34.28 14.40
C GLY A 329 3.40 33.57 14.93
N MET A 330 3.68 32.35 14.47
CA MET A 330 4.85 31.57 14.88
C MET A 330 6.12 32.16 14.25
N GLN A 331 7.18 32.30 15.04
CA GLN A 331 8.48 32.79 14.59
C GLN A 331 9.61 31.81 14.95
N PRO A 332 10.71 31.79 14.17
CA PRO A 332 11.88 31.01 14.51
C PRO A 332 12.52 31.55 15.80
N LEU A 333 12.71 30.67 16.77
CA LEU A 333 13.40 30.94 18.04
C LEU A 333 14.89 30.59 17.97
N SER A 334 15.30 29.80 16.97
CA SER A 334 16.68 29.41 16.76
C SER A 334 17.11 29.64 15.31
N GLU A 335 18.43 29.71 15.11
CA GLU A 335 19.02 29.48 13.79
C GLU A 335 18.77 28.04 13.33
N ILE A 336 18.98 27.79 12.03
CA ILE A 336 18.87 26.45 11.46
C ILE A 336 20.07 25.63 11.93
N GLY A 337 19.80 24.54 12.64
CA GLY A 337 20.81 23.56 13.03
C GLY A 337 20.84 22.36 12.09
N GLU A 338 21.93 21.59 12.15
CA GLU A 338 22.08 20.32 11.43
C GLU A 338 22.39 19.17 12.40
N ALA A 339 21.55 18.14 12.38
CA ALA A 339 21.77 16.89 13.06
C ALA A 339 22.30 15.85 12.06
N THR A 340 23.53 15.39 12.28
CA THR A 340 24.17 14.41 11.39
C THR A 340 24.47 13.13 12.12
N ALA A 341 24.01 12.00 11.59
CA ALA A 341 24.29 10.69 12.16
C ALA A 341 24.66 9.68 11.08
N HIS A 342 25.57 8.77 11.42
CA HIS A 342 25.88 7.63 10.57
C HIS A 342 24.78 6.59 10.69
N HIS A 343 24.36 6.02 9.56
CA HIS A 343 23.62 4.76 9.58
C HIS A 343 24.40 3.72 10.42
N ARG A 344 23.69 2.76 11.04
CA ARG A 344 24.29 1.75 11.94
C ARG A 344 25.48 0.96 11.36
N ASN A 345 25.71 1.05 10.04
CA ASN A 345 26.91 0.52 9.41
C ASN A 345 27.90 1.67 9.24
N ALA A 346 28.97 1.68 10.02
CA ALA A 346 29.92 2.79 10.17
C ALA A 346 30.59 3.30 8.87
N ALA A 347 30.48 2.57 7.75
CA ALA A 347 30.97 2.98 6.42
C ALA A 347 29.88 3.59 5.50
N GLY A 348 28.65 3.74 5.99
CA GLY A 348 27.53 4.26 5.23
C GLY A 348 27.53 5.80 5.10
N PRO A 349 26.78 6.35 4.13
CA PRO A 349 26.58 7.79 3.99
C PRO A 349 26.01 8.37 5.31
N LYS A 350 26.35 9.63 5.57
CA LYS A 350 25.79 10.36 6.70
C LYS A 350 24.35 10.74 6.36
N GLU A 351 23.44 10.45 7.29
CA GLU A 351 22.10 11.02 7.23
C GLU A 351 22.16 12.39 7.89
N VAL A 352 21.67 13.41 7.19
CA VAL A 352 21.64 14.79 7.66
C VAL A 352 20.18 15.23 7.75
N LEU A 353 19.80 15.72 8.92
CA LEU A 353 18.54 16.41 9.13
C LEU A 353 18.84 17.86 9.50
N ALA A 354 18.19 18.80 8.83
CA ALA A 354 18.15 20.17 9.28
C ALA A 354 16.95 20.36 10.21
N TRP A 355 17.10 21.26 11.18
CA TRP A 355 16.07 21.53 12.16
C TRP A 355 16.03 23.00 12.55
N GLN A 356 14.89 23.44 13.06
CA GLN A 356 14.72 24.79 13.60
C GLN A 356 13.63 24.82 14.66
N LEU A 357 13.88 25.56 15.74
CA LEU A 357 12.92 25.78 16.81
C LEU A 357 12.02 26.97 16.48
N TRP A 358 10.71 26.81 16.68
CA TRP A 358 9.69 27.81 16.44
C TRP A 358 8.80 27.99 17.66
N GLY A 359 8.23 29.18 17.84
CA GLY A 359 7.30 29.46 18.93
C GLY A 359 6.62 30.81 18.77
N ASP A 360 5.68 31.08 19.67
CA ASP A 360 5.05 32.39 19.78
C ASP A 360 5.94 33.32 20.63
N PRO A 361 6.48 34.41 20.06
CA PRO A 361 7.38 35.32 20.78
C PRO A 361 6.74 35.97 22.01
N VAL A 362 5.41 36.09 22.06
CA VAL A 362 4.69 36.68 23.21
C VAL A 362 4.70 35.75 24.43
N THR A 363 4.80 34.44 24.19
CA THR A 363 4.71 33.44 25.27
C THR A 363 6.07 32.97 25.77
N VAL A 364 7.11 33.01 24.94
CA VAL A 364 8.49 32.62 25.32
C VAL A 364 9.18 33.66 26.21
N ALA A 365 8.68 34.90 26.22
CA ALA A 365 9.20 36.00 27.05
C ALA A 365 8.64 36.01 28.50
N LYS A 366 7.75 35.08 28.85
CA LYS A 366 7.24 34.85 30.22
C LYS A 366 7.77 33.53 30.73
#